data_AF-A0A969LHC8-F1
#
_entry.id   AF-A0A969LHC8-F1
#
_cell.length_a   1.000
_cell.length_b   1.000
_cell.length_c   1.000
_cell.angle_alpha   90.00
_cell.angle_beta   90.00
_cell.angle_gamma   90.00
#
_symmetry.space_group_name_H-M   'P 1'
#
loop_
_entity.id
_entity.type
_entity.pdbx_description
1 polymer ?
#
loop_
_entity_poly.entity_id
_entity_poly.type
_entity_poly.pdbx_seq_one_letter_code
_entity_poly.pdbx_strand_id
1 'polypeptide(L)'
;MNLEQEVYGFTGFTIIWLLLALLTFGLLNWLHVPTGNFLDWSVGAVSFWWLTVIATVPWNIYFSAKAVLNDAVISREKGIDIDERQMQFVDQVQKRMLWVALGLHVLSAIALYLLAATGISAIGYLSSGAALLLTGLRPTIALYRYLMQRLVNIGRELKYPREDIVALRDRVQQLVDQQAVLTHQLDPEESSSWVARQQRSLDGLQQDLARLGADHERLQANNERDHERLALEARSAIAQLSEDSQFLDRVREIIRFFKQA
;
A
#
# COMPACT_ATOMS: atom_id res chain seq x y z
N MET A 1 -7.01 -14.47 -13.77
CA MET A 1 -8.28 -14.84 -14.43
C MET A 1 -8.47 -16.32 -14.14
N ASN A 2 -9.52 -16.71 -13.42
CA ASN A 2 -9.66 -18.08 -12.89
C ASN A 2 -10.06 -19.05 -14.00
N LEU A 3 -9.13 -19.96 -14.35
CA LEU A 3 -9.34 -21.00 -15.36
C LEU A 3 -10.58 -21.87 -15.06
N GLU A 4 -10.86 -22.12 -13.79
CA GLU A 4 -12.03 -22.92 -13.38
C GLU A 4 -13.35 -22.24 -13.76
N GLN A 5 -13.48 -20.92 -13.58
CA GLN A 5 -14.69 -20.19 -13.94
C GLN A 5 -14.95 -20.20 -15.45
N GLU A 6 -13.89 -20.13 -16.27
CA GLU A 6 -14.03 -20.25 -17.73
C GLU A 6 -14.43 -21.67 -18.14
N VAL A 7 -13.88 -22.71 -17.49
CA VAL A 7 -14.25 -24.11 -17.78
C VAL A 7 -15.71 -24.38 -17.41
N TYR A 8 -16.18 -23.93 -16.24
CA TYR A 8 -17.59 -24.11 -15.86
C TYR A 8 -18.54 -23.33 -16.78
N GLY A 9 -18.19 -22.09 -17.15
CA GLY A 9 -18.98 -21.29 -18.08
C GLY A 9 -19.05 -21.92 -19.48
N PHE A 10 -17.93 -22.43 -19.98
CA PHE A 10 -17.85 -23.10 -21.28
C PHE A 10 -18.67 -24.40 -21.29
N THR A 11 -18.55 -25.21 -20.23
CA THR A 11 -19.30 -26.47 -20.11
C THR A 11 -20.81 -26.22 -20.03
N GLY A 12 -21.24 -25.24 -19.23
CA GLY A 12 -22.65 -24.83 -19.15
C GLY A 12 -23.19 -24.33 -20.50
N PHE A 13 -22.43 -23.49 -21.20
CA PHE A 13 -22.77 -23.05 -22.55
C PHE A 13 -22.92 -24.23 -23.52
N THR A 14 -22.01 -25.21 -23.45
CA THR A 14 -22.05 -26.43 -24.30
C THR A 14 -23.36 -27.19 -24.12
N ILE A 15 -23.73 -27.44 -22.86
CA ILE A 15 -24.93 -28.22 -22.53
C ILE A 15 -26.18 -27.48 -22.99
N ILE A 16 -26.29 -26.18 -22.70
CA ILE A 16 -27.43 -25.37 -23.12
C ILE A 16 -27.54 -25.35 -24.64
N TRP A 17 -26.43 -25.18 -25.35
CA TRP A 17 -26.42 -25.15 -26.80
C TRP A 17 -26.85 -26.48 -27.42
N LEU A 18 -26.34 -27.61 -26.91
CA LEU A 18 -26.74 -28.95 -27.35
C LEU A 18 -28.22 -29.23 -27.09
N LEU A 19 -28.72 -28.89 -25.90
CA LEU A 19 -30.14 -29.02 -25.57
C LEU A 19 -31.01 -28.17 -26.50
N LEU A 20 -30.59 -26.95 -26.80
CA LEU A 20 -31.32 -26.06 -27.70
C LEU A 20 -31.32 -26.59 -29.14
N ALA A 21 -30.20 -27.14 -29.61
CA ALA A 21 -30.13 -27.79 -30.92
C ALA A 21 -31.08 -29.00 -31.00
N LEU A 22 -31.07 -29.87 -29.98
CA LEU A 22 -31.96 -31.04 -29.91
C LEU A 22 -33.44 -30.65 -29.81
N LEU A 23 -33.76 -29.63 -29.01
CA LEU A 23 -35.13 -29.13 -28.86
C LEU A 23 -35.62 -28.53 -30.18
N THR A 24 -34.77 -27.74 -30.85
CA THR A 24 -35.11 -27.15 -32.16
C THR A 24 -35.35 -28.23 -33.20
N PHE A 25 -34.49 -29.26 -33.27
CA PHE A 25 -34.69 -30.42 -34.14
C PHE A 25 -36.01 -31.14 -33.84
N GLY A 26 -36.28 -31.43 -32.56
CA GLY A 26 -37.51 -32.10 -32.15
C GLY A 26 -38.77 -31.30 -32.50
N LEU A 27 -38.75 -29.97 -32.28
CA LEU A 27 -39.86 -29.08 -32.59
C LEU A 27 -40.11 -28.99 -34.10
N LEU A 28 -39.06 -28.83 -34.90
CA LEU A 28 -39.21 -28.72 -36.36
C LEU A 28 -39.67 -30.05 -36.98
N ASN A 29 -39.19 -31.18 -36.46
CA ASN A 29 -39.64 -32.50 -36.87
C ASN A 29 -41.11 -32.74 -36.48
N TRP A 30 -41.53 -32.29 -35.29
CA TRP A 30 -42.93 -32.34 -34.87
C TRP A 30 -43.84 -31.49 -35.77
N LEU A 31 -43.36 -30.34 -36.22
CA LEU A 31 -44.04 -29.47 -37.19
C LEU A 31 -43.94 -29.97 -38.65
N HIS A 32 -43.31 -31.13 -38.89
CA HIS A 32 -43.10 -31.71 -40.22
C HIS A 32 -42.35 -30.78 -41.19
N VAL A 33 -41.51 -29.89 -40.67
CA VAL A 33 -40.70 -29.00 -41.49
C VAL A 33 -39.48 -29.79 -42.04
N PRO A 34 -39.20 -29.75 -43.35
CA PRO A 34 -38.03 -30.42 -43.91
C PRO A 34 -36.74 -29.82 -43.31
N THR A 35 -36.05 -30.57 -42.47
CA THR A 35 -34.92 -30.08 -41.66
C THR A 35 -33.62 -30.87 -41.79
N GLY A 36 -33.54 -31.70 -42.83
CA GLY A 36 -32.42 -32.64 -43.01
C GLY A 36 -32.55 -33.87 -42.13
N ASN A 37 -31.54 -34.75 -42.16
CA ASN A 37 -31.53 -35.95 -41.33
C ASN A 37 -30.84 -35.70 -39.97
N PHE A 38 -30.98 -36.63 -39.03
CA PHE A 38 -30.31 -36.54 -37.74
C PHE A 38 -28.77 -36.47 -37.85
N LEU A 39 -28.20 -37.08 -38.90
CA LEU A 39 -26.77 -37.06 -39.16
C LEU A 39 -26.28 -35.63 -39.48
N ASP A 40 -27.04 -34.86 -40.25
CA ASP A 40 -26.76 -33.47 -40.59
C ASP A 40 -26.71 -32.61 -39.31
N TRP A 41 -27.68 -32.76 -38.41
CA TRP A 41 -27.68 -32.06 -37.13
C TRP A 41 -26.49 -32.44 -36.26
N SER A 42 -26.13 -33.73 -36.23
CA SER A 42 -24.97 -34.24 -35.48
C SER A 42 -23.67 -33.68 -36.04
N VAL A 43 -23.49 -33.71 -37.37
CA VAL A 43 -22.33 -33.15 -38.06
C VAL A 43 -22.24 -31.64 -37.83
N GLY A 44 -23.35 -30.92 -37.92
CA GLY A 44 -23.43 -29.49 -37.64
C GLY A 44 -23.03 -29.17 -36.20
N ALA A 45 -23.50 -29.95 -35.22
CA ALA A 45 -23.14 -29.78 -33.82
C ALA A 45 -21.66 -30.03 -33.53
N VAL A 46 -21.11 -31.14 -34.01
CA VAL A 46 -19.69 -31.45 -33.85
C VAL A 46 -18.83 -30.41 -34.56
N SER A 47 -19.21 -30.00 -35.77
CA SER A 47 -18.46 -29.01 -36.55
C SER A 47 -18.50 -27.65 -35.86
N PHE A 48 -19.65 -27.18 -35.40
CA PHE A 48 -19.76 -25.93 -34.65
C PHE A 48 -18.85 -25.93 -33.41
N TRP A 49 -18.87 -27.02 -32.66
CA TRP A 49 -18.07 -27.15 -31.45
C TRP A 49 -16.58 -27.16 -31.74
N TRP A 50 -16.17 -27.98 -32.70
CA TRP A 50 -14.80 -28.07 -33.17
C TRP A 50 -14.28 -26.72 -33.68
N LEU A 51 -15.05 -26.03 -34.55
CA LEU A 51 -14.71 -24.72 -35.07
C LEU A 51 -14.58 -23.67 -33.97
N THR A 52 -15.43 -23.74 -32.94
CA THR A 52 -15.34 -22.85 -31.78
C THR A 52 -14.01 -23.02 -31.03
N VAL A 53 -13.58 -24.27 -30.80
CA VAL A 53 -12.32 -24.57 -30.11
C VAL A 53 -11.12 -24.09 -30.92
N ILE A 54 -11.02 -24.50 -32.19
CA ILE A 54 -9.86 -24.14 -33.03
C ILE A 54 -9.78 -22.63 -33.32
N ALA A 55 -10.92 -21.93 -33.32
CA ALA A 55 -10.96 -20.49 -33.55
C ALA A 55 -10.73 -19.67 -32.27
N THR A 56 -10.70 -20.31 -31.09
CA THR A 56 -10.52 -19.61 -29.81
C THR A 56 -9.17 -19.92 -29.18
N VAL A 57 -8.86 -21.20 -28.98
CA VAL A 57 -7.69 -21.61 -28.16
C VAL A 57 -6.35 -21.20 -28.80
N PRO A 58 -6.05 -21.56 -30.06
CA PRO A 58 -4.76 -21.23 -30.68
C PRO A 58 -4.52 -19.72 -30.78
N TRP A 59 -5.54 -18.95 -31.17
CA TRP A 59 -5.45 -17.50 -31.28
C TRP A 59 -5.27 -16.81 -29.93
N ASN A 60 -5.99 -17.25 -28.90
CA ASN A 60 -5.81 -16.72 -27.54
C ASN A 60 -4.37 -16.98 -27.04
N ILE A 61 -3.84 -18.20 -27.21
CA ILE A 61 -2.47 -18.51 -26.79
C ILE A 61 -1.46 -17.69 -27.59
N TYR A 62 -1.65 -17.53 -28.91
CA TYR A 62 -0.79 -16.71 -29.76
C TYR A 62 -0.69 -15.25 -29.27
N PHE A 63 -1.83 -14.59 -29.03
CA PHE A 63 -1.84 -13.19 -28.61
C PHE A 63 -1.41 -13.02 -27.15
N SER A 64 -1.72 -13.98 -26.27
CA SER A 64 -1.21 -13.99 -24.89
C SER A 64 0.31 -14.11 -24.86
N ALA A 65 0.88 -15.05 -25.62
CA ALA A 65 2.34 -15.19 -25.73
C ALA A 65 2.98 -13.91 -26.29
N LYS A 66 2.36 -13.29 -27.30
CA LYS A 66 2.82 -12.00 -27.84
C LYS A 66 2.76 -10.86 -26.83
N ALA A 67 1.75 -10.83 -25.96
CA ALA A 67 1.67 -9.86 -24.86
C ALA A 67 2.80 -10.06 -23.85
N VAL A 68 3.03 -11.30 -23.42
CA VAL A 68 4.11 -11.66 -22.48
C VAL A 68 5.49 -11.26 -23.02
N LEU A 69 5.76 -11.50 -24.30
CA LEU A 69 7.04 -11.10 -24.92
C LEU A 69 7.25 -9.58 -24.90
N ASN A 70 6.19 -8.79 -25.13
CA ASN A 70 6.33 -7.33 -25.03
C ASN A 70 6.52 -6.87 -23.59
N ASP A 71 5.80 -7.47 -22.64
CA ASP A 71 5.95 -7.15 -21.21
C ASP A 71 7.36 -7.51 -20.71
N ALA A 72 7.99 -8.54 -21.31
CA ALA A 72 9.36 -8.91 -21.04
C ALA A 72 10.37 -7.88 -21.60
N VAL A 73 10.13 -7.32 -22.78
CA VAL A 73 10.95 -6.21 -23.32
C VAL A 73 10.91 -5.02 -22.36
N ILE A 74 9.71 -4.62 -21.94
CA ILE A 74 9.51 -3.53 -20.99
C ILE A 74 10.19 -3.82 -19.65
N SER A 75 10.09 -5.05 -19.15
CA SER A 75 10.72 -5.47 -17.89
C SER A 75 12.25 -5.45 -17.98
N ARG A 76 12.81 -5.85 -19.13
CA ARG A 76 14.26 -5.80 -19.39
C ARG A 76 14.79 -4.39 -19.47
N GLU A 77 14.07 -3.48 -20.15
CA GLU A 77 14.35 -2.04 -20.14
C GLU A 77 14.33 -1.46 -18.72
N LYS A 78 13.51 -2.04 -17.84
CA LYS A 78 13.40 -1.67 -16.42
C LYS A 78 14.42 -2.37 -15.51
N GLY A 79 15.38 -3.12 -16.07
CA GLY A 79 16.42 -3.83 -15.31
C GLY A 79 15.90 -4.94 -14.41
N ILE A 80 14.69 -5.44 -14.66
CA ILE A 80 14.12 -6.58 -13.94
C ILE A 80 14.73 -7.85 -14.54
N ASP A 81 15.23 -8.73 -13.68
CA ASP A 81 15.76 -10.03 -14.10
C ASP A 81 14.64 -10.92 -14.63
N ILE A 82 14.86 -11.53 -15.79
CA ILE A 82 13.88 -12.37 -16.49
C ILE A 82 14.57 -13.68 -16.86
N ASP A 83 13.93 -14.80 -16.55
CA ASP A 83 14.42 -16.12 -16.95
C ASP A 83 14.35 -16.28 -18.49
N GLU A 84 15.52 -16.25 -19.12
CA GLU A 84 15.62 -16.35 -20.58
C GLU A 84 15.18 -17.69 -21.14
N ARG A 85 15.23 -18.77 -20.34
CA ARG A 85 14.71 -20.07 -20.78
C ARG A 85 13.20 -20.03 -20.92
N GLN A 86 12.51 -19.34 -20.00
CA GLN A 86 11.08 -19.13 -20.08
C GLN A 86 10.71 -18.24 -21.28
N MET A 87 11.49 -17.19 -21.56
CA MET A 87 11.24 -16.31 -22.70
C MET A 87 11.43 -17.02 -24.04
N GLN A 88 12.44 -17.89 -24.16
CA GLN A 88 12.61 -18.74 -25.35
C GLN A 88 11.45 -19.72 -25.55
N PHE A 89 10.89 -20.26 -24.46
CA PHE A 89 9.69 -21.11 -24.56
C PHE A 89 8.49 -20.30 -25.06
N VAL A 90 8.24 -19.11 -24.50
CA VAL A 90 7.12 -18.24 -24.91
C VAL A 90 7.24 -17.82 -26.38
N ASP A 91 8.45 -17.47 -26.85
CA ASP A 91 8.71 -17.14 -28.26
C ASP A 91 8.39 -18.32 -29.20
N GLN A 92 8.83 -19.53 -28.83
CA GLN A 92 8.51 -20.74 -29.61
C GLN A 92 7.00 -21.02 -29.64
N VAL A 93 6.32 -20.88 -28.50
CA VAL A 93 4.86 -21.06 -28.40
C VAL A 93 4.15 -20.04 -29.29
N GLN A 94 4.55 -18.77 -29.25
CA GLN A 94 3.99 -17.71 -30.09
C GLN A 94 4.10 -18.07 -31.58
N LYS A 95 5.27 -18.48 -32.07
CA LYS A 95 5.47 -18.85 -33.48
C LYS A 95 4.69 -20.09 -33.88
N ARG A 96 4.69 -21.14 -33.04
CA ARG A 96 4.01 -22.41 -33.32
C ARG A 96 2.50 -22.26 -33.33
N MET A 97 1.93 -21.48 -32.41
CA MET A 97 0.47 -21.32 -32.31
C MET A 97 -0.14 -20.60 -33.52
N LEU A 98 0.62 -19.73 -34.19
CA LEU A 98 0.18 -19.13 -35.45
C LEU A 98 -0.04 -20.21 -36.52
N TRP A 99 0.96 -21.09 -36.70
CA TRP A 99 0.89 -22.18 -37.67
C TRP A 99 -0.15 -23.23 -37.28
N VAL A 100 -0.29 -23.54 -35.99
CA VAL A 100 -1.35 -24.44 -35.49
C VAL A 100 -2.73 -23.85 -35.78
N ALA A 101 -2.94 -22.56 -35.51
CA ALA A 101 -4.21 -21.89 -35.79
C ALA A 101 -4.55 -21.97 -37.29
N LEU A 102 -3.63 -21.53 -38.16
CA LEU A 102 -3.85 -21.54 -39.61
C LEU A 102 -4.04 -22.97 -40.14
N GLY A 103 -3.18 -23.89 -39.73
CA GLY A 103 -3.23 -25.29 -40.14
C GLY A 103 -4.54 -25.97 -39.75
N LEU A 104 -5.01 -25.76 -38.51
CA LEU A 104 -6.29 -26.32 -38.06
C LEU A 104 -7.47 -25.82 -38.87
N HIS A 105 -7.52 -24.52 -39.22
CA HIS A 105 -8.64 -23.98 -40.00
C HIS A 105 -8.60 -24.49 -41.44
N VAL A 106 -7.43 -24.50 -42.10
CA VAL A 106 -7.28 -25.01 -43.47
C VAL A 106 -7.63 -26.50 -43.53
N LEU A 107 -7.08 -27.30 -42.60
CA LEU A 107 -7.37 -28.73 -42.54
C LEU A 107 -8.85 -28.99 -42.27
N SER A 108 -9.46 -28.23 -41.36
CA SER A 108 -10.90 -28.36 -41.06
C SER A 108 -11.75 -27.96 -42.26
N ALA A 109 -11.40 -26.88 -42.96
CA ALA A 109 -12.11 -26.46 -44.16
C ALA A 109 -12.06 -27.53 -45.26
N ILE A 110 -10.90 -28.15 -45.48
CA ILE A 110 -10.73 -29.26 -46.43
C ILE A 110 -11.56 -30.47 -46.00
N ALA A 111 -11.46 -30.89 -44.73
CA ALA A 111 -12.19 -32.05 -44.22
C ALA A 111 -13.71 -31.88 -44.32
N LEU A 112 -14.22 -30.70 -43.94
CA LEU A 112 -15.65 -30.37 -44.02
C LEU A 112 -16.14 -30.25 -45.46
N TYR A 113 -15.30 -29.71 -46.36
CA TYR A 113 -15.60 -29.67 -47.78
C TYR A 113 -15.70 -31.08 -48.36
N LEU A 114 -14.75 -31.96 -48.03
CA LEU A 114 -14.75 -33.35 -48.49
C LEU A 114 -16.00 -34.10 -48.00
N LEU A 115 -16.39 -33.94 -46.73
CA LEU A 115 -17.63 -34.50 -46.18
C LEU A 115 -18.87 -34.11 -47.00
N ALA A 116 -18.93 -32.85 -47.46
CA ALA A 116 -20.01 -32.38 -48.32
C ALA A 116 -19.89 -32.90 -49.76
N ALA A 117 -18.69 -32.89 -50.33
CA ALA A 117 -18.44 -33.35 -51.69
C ALA A 117 -18.70 -34.86 -51.87
N THR A 118 -18.49 -35.67 -50.82
CA THR A 118 -18.83 -37.10 -50.81
C THR A 118 -20.30 -37.38 -50.52
N GLY A 119 -21.12 -36.33 -50.33
CA GLY A 119 -22.56 -36.47 -50.09
C GLY A 119 -22.95 -36.95 -48.69
N ILE A 120 -22.04 -36.89 -47.71
CA ILE A 120 -22.33 -37.31 -46.32
C ILE A 120 -23.23 -36.30 -45.64
N SER A 121 -22.92 -35.00 -45.78
CA SER A 121 -23.76 -33.92 -45.25
C SER A 121 -23.58 -32.63 -46.02
N ALA A 122 -24.68 -32.05 -46.49
CA ALA A 122 -24.67 -30.76 -47.19
C ALA A 122 -24.19 -29.60 -46.30
N ILE A 123 -24.30 -29.75 -44.97
CA ILE A 123 -23.83 -28.77 -43.98
C ILE A 123 -22.31 -28.59 -44.06
N GLY A 124 -21.57 -29.60 -44.54
CA GLY A 124 -20.11 -29.51 -44.70
C GLY A 124 -19.65 -28.35 -45.59
N TYR A 125 -20.42 -27.93 -46.61
CA TYR A 125 -20.09 -26.74 -47.41
C TYR A 125 -20.15 -25.46 -46.57
N LEU A 126 -21.23 -25.31 -45.77
CA LEU A 126 -21.39 -24.15 -44.89
C LEU A 126 -20.34 -24.14 -43.79
N SER A 127 -20.06 -25.30 -43.18
CA SER A 127 -19.03 -25.44 -42.15
C SER A 127 -17.61 -25.18 -42.70
N SER A 128 -17.32 -25.59 -43.93
CA SER A 128 -16.05 -25.29 -44.60
C SER A 128 -15.88 -23.79 -44.84
N GLY A 129 -16.91 -23.11 -45.36
CA GLY A 129 -16.92 -21.65 -45.48
C GLY A 129 -16.76 -20.94 -44.12
N ALA A 130 -17.47 -21.42 -43.09
CA ALA A 130 -17.34 -20.90 -41.73
C ALA A 130 -15.90 -21.06 -41.17
N ALA A 131 -15.25 -22.20 -41.42
CA ALA A 131 -13.86 -22.41 -41.01
C ALA A 131 -12.91 -21.37 -41.64
N LEU A 132 -13.06 -21.09 -42.94
CA LEU A 132 -12.26 -20.06 -43.60
C LEU A 132 -12.56 -18.65 -43.08
N LEU A 133 -13.84 -18.30 -42.90
CA LEU A 133 -14.24 -16.99 -42.37
C LEU A 133 -13.72 -16.77 -40.93
N LEU A 134 -13.83 -17.78 -40.08
CA LEU A 134 -13.36 -17.73 -38.69
C LEU A 134 -11.85 -17.55 -38.58
N THR A 135 -11.10 -17.94 -39.62
CA THR A 135 -9.65 -17.69 -39.72
C THR A 135 -9.31 -16.21 -39.69
N GLY A 136 -10.20 -15.32 -40.18
CA GLY A 136 -9.99 -13.86 -40.13
C GLY A 136 -10.75 -13.18 -38.99
N LEU A 137 -11.99 -13.61 -38.73
CA LEU A 137 -12.88 -12.91 -37.80
C LEU A 137 -12.40 -13.00 -36.34
N ARG A 138 -12.06 -14.20 -35.87
CA ARG A 138 -11.62 -14.41 -34.49
C ARG A 138 -10.28 -13.75 -34.16
N PRO A 139 -9.21 -13.85 -34.98
CA PRO A 139 -7.97 -13.15 -34.68
C PRO A 139 -8.15 -11.64 -34.67
N THR A 140 -9.08 -11.08 -35.45
CA THR A 140 -9.38 -9.64 -35.39
C THR A 140 -9.86 -9.21 -34.00
N ILE A 141 -10.77 -10.00 -33.39
CA ILE A 141 -11.25 -9.73 -32.03
C ILE A 141 -10.12 -9.90 -31.00
N ALA A 142 -9.31 -10.95 -31.13
CA ALA A 142 -8.19 -11.19 -30.23
C ALA A 142 -7.11 -10.11 -30.35
N LEU A 143 -6.82 -9.65 -31.57
CA LEU A 143 -5.94 -8.52 -31.86
C LEU A 143 -6.47 -7.23 -31.22
N TYR A 144 -7.77 -6.93 -31.36
CA TYR A 144 -8.38 -5.77 -30.73
C TYR A 144 -8.19 -5.80 -29.20
N ARG A 145 -8.46 -6.93 -28.55
CA ARG A 145 -8.25 -7.09 -27.10
C ARG A 145 -6.79 -6.87 -26.70
N TYR A 146 -5.86 -7.47 -27.44
CA TYR A 146 -4.43 -7.27 -27.24
C TYR A 146 -4.02 -5.79 -27.37
N LEU A 147 -4.51 -5.10 -28.41
CA LEU A 147 -4.23 -3.67 -28.62
C LEU A 147 -4.82 -2.81 -27.51
N MET A 148 -6.05 -3.08 -27.10
CA MET A 148 -6.69 -2.33 -26.02
C MET A 148 -5.94 -2.51 -24.70
N GLN A 149 -5.54 -3.73 -24.36
CA GLN A 149 -4.75 -4.01 -23.16
C GLN A 149 -3.41 -3.28 -23.21
N ARG A 150 -2.75 -3.26 -24.37
CA ARG A 150 -1.51 -2.51 -24.57
C ARG A 150 -1.71 -1.01 -24.37
N LEU A 151 -2.78 -0.42 -24.94
CA LEU A 151 -3.10 1.00 -24.76
C LEU A 151 -3.40 1.33 -23.31
N VAL A 152 -4.13 0.46 -22.58
CA VAL A 152 -4.39 0.63 -21.15
C VAL A 152 -3.10 0.56 -20.33
N ASN A 153 -2.16 -0.32 -20.68
CA ASN A 153 -0.86 -0.40 -20.02
C ASN A 153 -0.05 0.89 -20.22
N ILE A 154 0.04 1.36 -21.47
CA ILE A 154 0.70 2.64 -21.80
C ILE A 154 0.02 3.81 -21.06
N GLY A 155 -1.32 3.87 -21.09
CA GLY A 155 -2.07 4.91 -20.40
C GLY A 155 -1.88 4.91 -18.88
N ARG A 156 -1.69 3.73 -18.26
CA ARG A 156 -1.36 3.61 -16.83
C ARG A 156 0.02 4.16 -16.52
N GLU A 157 1.02 3.86 -17.35
CA GLU A 157 2.37 4.41 -17.19
C GLU A 157 2.39 5.93 -17.35
N LEU A 158 1.57 6.49 -18.24
CA LEU A 158 1.43 7.94 -18.40
C LEU A 158 0.67 8.62 -17.25
N LYS A 159 -0.38 7.97 -16.71
CA LYS A 159 -1.23 8.57 -15.66
C LYS A 159 -0.57 8.53 -14.28
N TYR A 160 0.22 7.50 -14.00
CA TYR A 160 0.94 7.34 -12.74
C TYR A 160 2.41 7.04 -13.04
N PRO A 161 3.20 8.07 -13.41
CA PRO A 161 4.61 7.87 -13.66
C PRO A 161 5.28 7.32 -12.41
N ARG A 162 6.24 6.42 -12.60
CA ARG A 162 6.89 5.75 -11.47
C ARG A 162 7.79 6.71 -10.71
N GLU A 163 8.28 7.75 -11.38
CA GLU A 163 9.00 8.87 -10.81
C GLU A 163 8.16 9.56 -9.73
N ASP A 164 6.86 9.74 -9.97
CA ASP A 164 5.95 10.34 -8.98
C ASP A 164 5.72 9.41 -7.79
N ILE A 165 5.68 8.09 -8.01
CA ILE A 165 5.53 7.09 -6.92
C ILE A 165 6.81 7.01 -6.09
N VAL A 166 7.99 7.04 -6.72
CA VAL A 166 9.29 7.08 -6.03
C VAL A 166 9.41 8.38 -5.25
N ALA A 167 9.09 9.52 -5.87
CA ALA A 167 9.08 10.82 -5.20
C ALA A 167 8.10 10.84 -4.02
N LEU A 168 6.92 10.21 -4.14
CA LEU A 168 5.97 10.08 -3.04
C LEU A 168 6.52 9.20 -1.92
N ARG A 169 7.09 8.03 -2.24
CA ARG A 169 7.71 7.14 -1.25
C ARG A 169 8.82 7.86 -0.49
N ASP A 170 9.69 8.58 -1.20
CA ASP A 170 10.81 9.29 -0.60
C ASP A 170 10.31 10.45 0.28
N ARG A 171 9.26 11.17 -0.14
CA ARG A 171 8.58 12.17 0.70
C ARG A 171 7.95 11.56 1.95
N VAL A 172 7.31 10.39 1.83
CA VAL A 172 6.74 9.68 2.98
C VAL A 172 7.83 9.23 3.94
N GLN A 173 8.95 8.71 3.44
CA GLN A 173 10.09 8.33 4.26
C GLN A 173 10.65 9.54 5.01
N GLN A 174 10.82 10.68 4.33
CA GLN A 174 11.25 11.93 4.98
C GLN A 174 10.29 12.36 6.09
N LEU A 175 8.98 12.25 5.88
CA LEU A 175 7.98 12.58 6.92
C LEU A 175 8.07 11.63 8.12
N VAL A 176 8.26 10.33 7.89
CA VAL A 176 8.46 9.33 8.95
C VAL A 176 9.73 9.62 9.75
N ASP A 177 10.83 9.94 9.06
CA ASP A 177 12.09 10.29 9.71
C ASP A 177 11.96 11.57 10.55
N GLN A 178 11.28 12.60 10.02
CA GLN A 178 10.99 13.83 10.75
C GLN A 178 10.10 13.59 11.97
N GLN A 179 9.09 12.75 11.85
CA GLN A 179 8.23 12.36 12.97
C GLN A 179 9.06 11.68 14.06
N ALA A 180 9.94 10.72 13.70
CA ALA A 180 10.78 10.02 14.65
C ALA A 180 11.69 10.98 15.44
N VAL A 181 12.27 11.97 14.75
CA VAL A 181 13.07 13.04 15.40
C VAL A 181 12.22 13.86 16.37
N LEU A 182 11.03 14.29 15.97
CA LEU A 182 10.14 15.06 16.82
C LEU A 182 9.68 14.26 18.05
N THR A 183 9.30 13.00 17.86
CA THR A 183 8.92 12.10 18.95
C THR A 183 10.07 11.95 19.94
N HIS A 184 11.30 11.74 19.45
CA HIS A 184 12.48 11.64 20.31
C HIS A 184 12.78 12.94 21.08
N GLN A 185 12.61 14.11 20.45
CA GLN A 185 12.81 15.41 21.14
C GLN A 185 11.74 15.70 22.20
N LEU A 186 10.54 15.15 22.04
CA LEU A 186 9.41 15.36 22.93
C LEU A 186 9.22 14.25 23.97
N ASP A 187 10.04 13.21 23.95
CA ASP A 187 9.94 12.07 24.85
C ASP A 187 10.43 12.44 26.27
N PRO A 188 9.58 12.46 27.30
CA PRO A 188 9.99 12.79 28.66
C PRO A 188 10.89 11.73 29.31
N GLU A 189 10.89 10.49 28.83
CA GLU A 189 11.74 9.41 29.37
C GLU A 189 13.18 9.49 28.85
N GLU A 190 13.37 10.10 27.68
CA GLU A 190 14.68 10.27 27.08
C GLU A 190 15.43 11.44 27.73
N SER A 191 16.55 11.13 28.38
CA SER A 191 17.36 12.10 29.11
C SER A 191 17.88 13.26 28.25
N SER A 192 18.08 13.04 26.96
CA SER A 192 18.57 14.04 26.00
C SER A 192 17.46 14.88 25.36
N SER A 193 16.20 14.51 25.59
CA SER A 193 15.05 15.20 25.02
C SER A 193 14.96 16.65 25.49
N TRP A 194 14.23 17.46 24.72
CA TRP A 194 13.98 18.85 25.12
C TRP A 194 13.09 18.92 26.36
N VAL A 195 12.07 18.05 26.44
CA VAL A 195 11.13 18.00 27.57
C VAL A 195 11.85 17.60 28.87
N ALA A 196 12.71 16.58 28.84
CA ALA A 196 13.47 16.16 30.02
C ALA A 196 14.49 17.22 30.49
N ARG A 197 15.06 17.99 29.56
CA ARG A 197 15.92 19.14 29.90
C ARG A 197 15.12 20.27 30.54
N GLN A 198 13.96 20.58 29.98
CA GLN A 198 13.07 21.60 30.54
C GLN A 198 12.60 21.23 31.94
N GLN A 199 12.20 19.97 32.16
CA GLN A 199 11.76 19.49 33.48
C GLN A 199 12.88 19.59 34.51
N ARG A 200 14.10 19.12 34.19
CA ARG A 200 15.25 19.24 35.10
C ARG A 200 15.59 20.69 35.42
N SER A 201 15.46 21.60 34.46
CA SER A 201 15.66 23.02 34.69
C SER A 201 14.61 23.59 35.65
N LEU A 202 13.35 23.16 35.52
CA LEU A 202 12.27 23.57 36.43
C LEU A 202 12.47 23.01 37.84
N ASP A 203 12.87 21.74 37.96
CA ASP A 203 13.16 21.11 39.25
C ASP A 203 14.35 21.82 39.94
N GLY A 204 15.39 22.18 39.17
CA GLY A 204 16.52 22.98 39.66
C GLY A 204 16.08 24.36 40.16
N LEU A 205 15.26 25.08 39.39
CA LEU A 205 14.70 26.36 39.81
C LEU A 205 13.86 26.25 41.09
N GLN A 206 13.07 25.19 41.24
CA GLN A 206 12.29 24.95 42.45
C GLN A 206 13.19 24.71 43.68
N GLN A 207 14.28 23.95 43.51
CA GLN A 207 15.25 23.73 44.59
C GLN A 207 15.98 25.01 44.99
N ASP A 208 16.36 25.82 44.01
CA ASP A 208 17.02 27.11 44.25
C ASP A 208 16.08 28.08 44.97
N LEU A 209 14.81 28.15 44.56
CA LEU A 209 13.79 28.95 45.26
C LEU A 209 13.56 28.47 46.69
N ALA A 210 13.51 27.16 46.92
CA ALA A 210 13.36 26.60 48.26
C ALA A 210 14.56 26.95 49.16
N ARG A 211 15.79 26.90 48.61
CA ARG A 211 17.01 27.33 49.32
C ARG A 211 16.97 28.83 49.64
N LEU A 212 16.61 29.65 48.66
CA LEU A 212 16.51 31.10 48.85
C LEU A 212 15.49 31.46 49.95
N GLY A 213 14.36 30.75 50.00
CA GLY A 213 13.36 30.88 51.06
C GLY A 213 13.92 30.52 52.44
N ALA A 214 14.62 29.39 52.56
CA ALA A 214 15.23 28.96 53.82
C ALA A 214 16.34 29.92 54.29
N ASP A 215 17.17 30.43 53.37
CA ASP A 215 18.20 31.42 53.67
C ASP A 215 17.58 32.74 54.14
N HIS A 216 16.47 33.16 53.52
CA HIS A 216 15.72 34.34 53.95
C HIS A 216 15.15 34.18 55.38
N GLU A 217 14.50 33.06 55.68
CA GLU A 217 14.01 32.76 57.05
C GLU A 217 15.15 32.74 58.07
N ARG A 218 16.30 32.16 57.70
CA ARG A 218 17.48 32.12 58.58
C ARG A 218 18.06 33.51 58.83
N LEU A 219 18.15 34.35 57.79
CA LEU A 219 18.60 35.74 57.91
C LEU A 219 17.66 36.54 58.81
N GLN A 220 16.34 36.37 58.65
CA GLN A 220 15.34 37.02 59.49
C GLN A 220 15.49 36.59 60.95
N ALA A 221 15.56 35.29 61.22
CA ALA A 221 15.71 34.77 62.58
C ALA A 221 17.03 35.21 63.26
N ASN A 222 18.13 35.27 62.50
CA ASN A 222 19.40 35.80 63.03
C ASN A 222 19.29 37.29 63.33
N ASN A 223 18.69 38.07 62.44
CA ASN A 223 18.50 39.50 62.63
C ASN A 223 17.63 39.80 63.87
N GLU A 224 16.52 39.07 64.07
CA GLU A 224 15.68 39.16 65.27
C GLU A 224 16.48 38.85 66.55
N ARG A 225 17.26 37.76 66.54
CA ARG A 225 18.13 37.40 67.67
C ARG A 225 19.21 38.43 67.95
N ASP A 226 19.84 38.99 66.91
CA ASP A 226 20.85 40.02 67.06
C ASP A 226 20.23 41.31 67.63
N HIS A 227 19.02 41.66 67.20
CA HIS A 227 18.27 42.78 67.78
C HIS A 227 17.93 42.57 69.26
N GLU A 228 17.46 41.37 69.64
CA GLU A 228 17.21 41.03 71.05
C GLU A 228 18.50 41.11 71.87
N ARG A 229 19.61 40.57 71.35
CA ARG A 229 20.91 40.60 72.00
C ARG A 229 21.40 42.04 72.18
N LEU A 230 21.37 42.86 71.13
CA LEU A 230 21.74 44.27 71.20
C LEU A 230 20.87 45.04 72.21
N ALA A 231 19.57 44.75 72.28
CA ALA A 231 18.67 45.36 73.26
C ALA A 231 19.04 44.97 74.70
N LEU A 232 19.40 43.71 74.94
CA LEU A 232 19.87 43.24 76.24
C LEU A 232 21.22 43.85 76.62
N GLU A 233 22.19 43.87 75.70
CA GLU A 233 23.50 44.50 75.91
C GLU A 233 23.34 46.00 76.21
N ALA A 234 22.47 46.71 75.47
CA ALA A 234 22.16 48.12 75.72
C ALA A 234 21.53 48.34 77.11
N ARG A 235 20.58 47.49 77.53
CA ARG A 235 19.99 47.55 78.89
C ARG A 235 21.03 47.30 79.96
N SER A 236 21.92 46.33 79.77
CA SER A 236 23.01 46.05 80.70
C SER A 236 23.99 47.21 80.81
N ALA A 237 24.39 47.82 79.68
CA ALA A 237 25.27 48.98 79.65
C ALA A 237 24.64 50.20 80.35
N ILE A 238 23.33 50.43 80.14
CA ILE A 238 22.59 51.50 80.84
C ILE A 238 22.55 51.23 82.35
N ALA A 239 22.30 49.99 82.78
CA ALA A 239 22.30 49.63 84.20
C ALA A 239 23.67 49.85 84.84
N GLN A 240 24.76 49.46 84.17
CA GLN A 240 26.12 49.67 84.62
C GLN A 240 26.48 51.17 84.71
N LEU A 241 26.14 51.96 83.70
CA LEU A 241 26.32 53.42 83.73
C LEU A 241 25.50 54.08 84.86
N SER A 242 24.29 53.57 85.13
CA SER A 242 23.46 54.05 86.22
C SER A 242 24.05 53.69 87.59
N GLU A 243 24.61 52.48 87.74
CA GLU A 243 25.31 52.06 88.96
C GLU A 243 26.58 52.89 89.20
N ASP A 244 27.38 53.10 88.15
CA ASP A 244 28.55 53.97 88.18
C ASP A 244 28.18 55.42 88.54
N SER A 245 27.07 55.95 87.99
CA SER A 245 26.55 57.26 88.37
C SER A 245 26.12 57.31 89.84
N GLN A 246 25.51 56.25 90.36
CA GLN A 246 25.08 56.17 91.75
C GLN A 246 26.28 56.04 92.71
N PHE A 247 27.35 55.36 92.30
CA PHE A 247 28.63 55.33 92.99
C PHE A 247 29.26 56.72 93.05
N LEU A 248 29.31 57.44 91.92
CA LEU A 248 29.84 58.80 91.88
C LEU A 248 29.04 59.78 92.76
N ASP A 249 27.71 59.65 92.81
CA ASP A 249 26.90 60.44 93.73
C ASP A 249 27.14 60.09 95.21
N ARG A 250 27.33 58.80 95.56
CA ARG A 250 27.73 58.40 96.92
C ARG A 250 29.13 58.91 97.29
N VAL A 251 30.09 58.89 96.37
CA VAL A 251 31.43 59.48 96.59
C VAL A 251 31.30 60.99 96.80
N ARG A 252 30.45 61.67 96.03
CA ARG A 252 30.16 63.09 96.22
C ARG A 252 29.52 63.37 97.59
N GLU A 253 28.60 62.53 98.06
CA GLU A 253 28.04 62.62 99.41
C GLU A 253 29.08 62.41 100.51
N ILE A 254 29.98 61.43 100.37
CA ILE A 254 31.07 61.20 101.33
C ILE A 254 32.01 62.41 101.39
N ILE A 255 32.38 62.98 100.24
CA ILE A 255 33.21 64.20 100.19
C ILE A 255 32.47 65.38 100.86
N ARG A 256 31.16 65.49 100.66
CA ARG A 256 30.35 66.54 101.31
C ARG A 256 30.25 66.34 102.83
N PHE A 257 30.13 65.10 103.29
CA PHE A 257 30.13 64.73 104.70
C PHE A 257 31.46 65.08 105.37
N PHE A 258 32.60 64.75 104.74
CA PHE A 258 33.93 65.14 105.22
C PHE A 258 34.19 66.65 105.21
N LYS A 259 33.47 67.41 104.38
CA LYS A 259 33.61 68.87 104.31
C LYS A 259 32.71 69.63 105.30
N GLN A 260 31.84 68.92 106.04
CA GLN A 260 30.94 69.47 107.05
C GLN A 260 31.24 69.00 108.48
N ALA A 261 32.26 68.15 108.68
CA ALA A 261 32.86 67.80 109.97
C ALA A 261 34.15 68.61 110.20
#